data_AF-A0A7Y8SSA4-F1
#
_entry.id   AF-A0A7Y8SSA4-F1
#
_cell.length_a   1.000
_cell.length_b   1.000
_cell.length_c   1.000
_cell.angle_alpha   90.00
_cell.angle_beta   90.00
_cell.angle_gamma   90.00
#
_symmetry.space_group_name_H-M   'P 1'
#
loop_
_entity.id
_entity.type
_entity.pdbx_description
1 polymer ?
#
loop_
_entity_poly.entity_id
_entity_poly.type
_entity_poly.pdbx_seq_one_letter_code
_entity_poly.pdbx_strand_id
1 'polypeptide(L)' 'DAWGVAEPPVGEPNEAYRIEILDGAEVVRSAETETPEYIYAAADLAADLGAPNSIAVRIAQIGENAFPGRWAEAVLSI' A
#
# COMPACT_ATOMS: atom_id res chain seq x y z
N ASP A 1 -7.33 40.65 6.43
CA ASP A 1 -7.95 39.46 7.02
C ASP A 1 -9.15 39.10 6.16
N ALA A 2 -8.92 38.23 5.18
CA ALA A 2 -9.95 37.76 4.27
C ALA A 2 -9.52 36.38 3.79
N TRP A 3 -9.59 35.40 4.68
CA TRP A 3 -9.70 34.01 4.29
C TRP A 3 -11.06 33.86 3.63
N GLY A 4 -11.12 34.09 2.32
CA GLY A 4 -12.32 33.83 1.54
C GLY A 4 -12.78 32.41 1.82
N VAL A 5 -14.04 32.28 2.26
CA VAL A 5 -14.70 31.00 2.53
C VAL A 5 -14.95 30.32 1.19
N ALA A 6 -13.89 29.81 0.57
CA ALA A 6 -14.02 28.71 -0.34
C ALA A 6 -14.17 27.48 0.55
N GLU A 7 -15.34 26.84 0.49
CA GLU A 7 -15.53 25.50 1.03
C GLU A 7 -14.37 24.64 0.52
N PRO A 8 -13.58 23.98 1.39
CA PRO A 8 -12.58 23.04 0.91
C PRO A 8 -13.27 22.03 -0.01
N PRO A 9 -12.63 21.62 -1.12
CA PRO A 9 -13.23 20.67 -2.05
C PRO A 9 -13.78 19.46 -1.28
N VAL A 10 -15.08 19.19 -1.44
CA VAL A 10 -15.76 18.05 -0.83
C VAL A 10 -15.26 16.80 -1.54
N GLY A 11 -14.36 16.10 -0.85
CA GLY A 11 -13.71 14.89 -1.30
C GLY A 11 -12.45 14.71 -0.48
N GLU A 12 -12.57 14.31 0.78
CA GLU A 12 -11.40 13.68 1.40
C GLU A 12 -11.00 12.50 0.51
N PRO A 13 -9.71 12.34 0.19
CA PRO A 13 -9.28 11.25 -0.66
C PRO A 13 -9.75 9.94 -0.01
N ASN A 14 -10.51 9.12 -0.75
CA ASN A 14 -10.84 7.78 -0.30
C ASN A 14 -9.55 7.10 0.13
N GLU A 15 -9.53 6.57 1.35
CA GLU A 15 -8.32 6.02 1.94
C GLU A 15 -7.99 4.70 1.26
N ALA A 16 -7.18 4.76 0.19
CA ALA A 16 -6.75 3.60 -0.55
C ALA A 16 -5.23 3.43 -0.43
N TYR A 17 -4.79 2.17 -0.42
CA TYR A 17 -3.38 1.81 -0.28
C TYR A 17 -2.99 0.83 -1.37
N ARG A 18 -1.81 1.05 -1.97
CA ARG A 18 -1.13 0.05 -2.78
C ARG A 18 -0.10 -0.67 -1.92
N ILE A 19 -0.18 -2.00 -1.89
CA ILE A 19 0.77 -2.88 -1.24
C ILE A 19 1.53 -3.63 -2.32
N GLU A 20 2.84 -3.68 -2.20
CA GLU A 20 3.69 -4.52 -3.03
C GLU A 20 4.62 -5.36 -2.17
N ILE A 21 4.63 -6.67 -2.44
CA ILE A 21 5.55 -7.63 -1.84
C ILE A 21 6.70 -7.87 -2.80
N LEU A 22 7.93 -7.86 -2.29
CA LEU A 22 9.14 -7.96 -3.10
C LEU A 22 9.95 -9.22 -2.81
N ASP A 23 10.51 -9.81 -3.86
CA ASP A 23 11.66 -10.72 -3.79
C ASP A 23 12.89 -10.00 -4.38
N GLY A 24 13.78 -9.52 -3.51
CA GLY A 24 14.84 -8.60 -3.89
C GLY A 24 14.30 -7.30 -4.48
N ALA A 25 14.44 -7.12 -5.79
CA ALA A 25 13.94 -5.95 -6.52
C ALA A 25 12.67 -6.25 -7.34
N GLU A 26 12.24 -7.50 -7.41
CA GLU A 26 11.07 -7.94 -8.18
C GLU A 26 9.81 -7.83 -7.34
N VAL A 27 8.74 -7.26 -7.89
CA VAL A 27 7.42 -7.25 -7.25
C VAL A 27 6.74 -8.58 -7.56
N VAL A 28 6.63 -9.46 -6.56
CA VAL A 28 5.99 -10.77 -6.70
C VAL A 28 4.48 -10.70 -6.48
N ARG A 29 4.01 -9.67 -5.76
CA ARG A 29 2.58 -9.40 -5.56
C ARG A 29 2.30 -7.91 -5.48
N SER A 30 1.19 -7.49 -6.09
CA SER A 30 0.61 -6.16 -5.94
C SER A 30 -0.86 -6.31 -5.53
N ALA A 31 -1.28 -5.54 -4.54
CA ALA A 31 -2.65 -5.49 -4.06
C ALA A 31 -3.06 -4.06 -3.72
N GLU A 32 -4.37 -3.82 -3.72
CA GLU A 32 -4.95 -2.56 -3.27
C GLU A 32 -6.01 -2.84 -2.19
N THR A 33 -6.13 -1.95 -1.22
CA THR A 33 -7.12 -2.02 -0.15
C THR A 33 -7.64 -0.63 0.19
N GLU A 34 -8.91 -0.55 0.57
CA GLU A 34 -9.58 0.68 1.01
C GLU A 34 -9.62 0.79 2.56
N THR A 35 -8.91 -0.11 3.25
CA THR A 35 -8.75 -0.11 4.70
C THR A 35 -7.26 -0.16 5.06
N PRO A 36 -6.85 0.28 6.26
CA PRO A 36 -5.45 0.20 6.70
C PRO A 36 -5.00 -1.24 7.02
N GLU A 37 -5.69 -2.25 6.48
CA GLU A 37 -5.41 -3.67 6.71
C GLU A 37 -5.33 -4.41 5.37
N TYR A 38 -4.34 -5.29 5.27
CA TYR A 38 -4.18 -6.23 4.16
C TYR A 38 -3.71 -7.57 4.70
N ILE A 39 -4.40 -8.65 4.34
CA ILE A 39 -4.04 -10.01 4.74
C ILE A 39 -3.27 -10.66 3.60
N TYR A 40 -1.98 -10.87 3.82
CA TYR A 40 -1.15 -11.71 2.95
C TYR A 40 -1.32 -13.17 3.37
N ALA A 41 -2.21 -13.89 2.71
CA ALA A 41 -2.57 -15.25 3.12
C ALA A 41 -1.38 -16.21 3.02
N ALA A 42 -1.31 -17.21 3.91
CA ALA A 42 -0.22 -18.18 3.91
C ALA A 42 -0.08 -18.95 2.57
N ALA A 43 -1.19 -19.19 1.87
CA ALA A 43 -1.17 -19.82 0.55
C ALA A 43 -0.56 -18.91 -0.53
N ASP A 44 -0.85 -17.61 -0.47
CA ASP A 44 -0.26 -16.61 -1.36
C ASP A 44 1.24 -16.45 -1.09
N LEU A 45 1.61 -16.36 0.19
CA LEU A 45 3.01 -16.35 0.61
C LEU A 45 3.78 -17.58 0.12
N ALA A 46 3.17 -18.76 0.22
CA ALA A 46 3.78 -19.98 -0.28
C ALA A 46 3.90 -20.03 -1.81
N ALA A 47 2.94 -19.45 -2.53
CA ALA A 47 2.97 -19.39 -3.99
C ALA A 47 4.03 -18.38 -4.50
N ASP A 48 4.18 -17.25 -3.83
CA ASP A 48 5.05 -16.17 -4.29
C ASP A 48 6.50 -16.36 -3.83
N LEU A 49 6.71 -16.83 -2.59
CA LEU A 49 8.02 -16.86 -1.93
C LEU A 49 8.38 -18.22 -1.32
N GLY A 50 7.46 -19.19 -1.32
CA GLY A 50 7.67 -20.51 -0.71
C GLY A 50 7.64 -20.46 0.82
N ALA A 51 8.78 -20.61 1.47
CA ALA A 51 8.88 -20.62 2.93
C ALA A 51 9.91 -19.60 3.43
N PRO A 52 9.69 -18.29 3.18
CA PRO A 52 10.61 -17.26 3.62
C PRO A 52 10.58 -17.10 5.15
N ASN A 53 11.69 -16.65 5.72
CA ASN A 53 11.79 -16.24 7.13
C ASN A 53 11.50 -14.74 7.33
N SER A 54 11.40 -13.99 6.24
CA SER A 54 11.10 -12.57 6.22
C SER A 54 10.56 -12.14 4.86
N ILE A 55 9.79 -11.07 4.83
CA ILE A 55 9.22 -10.50 3.61
C ILE A 55 9.60 -9.02 3.50
N ALA A 56 9.93 -8.57 2.29
CA ALA A 56 10.06 -7.16 1.97
C ALA A 56 8.73 -6.65 1.42
N VAL A 57 8.25 -5.53 1.96
CA VAL A 57 6.99 -4.89 1.56
C VAL A 57 7.21 -3.40 1.37
N ARG A 58 6.52 -2.83 0.37
CA ARG A 58 6.33 -1.39 0.27
C ARG A 58 4.86 -1.04 0.15
N ILE A 59 4.47 0.04 0.81
CA ILE A 59 3.08 0.52 0.87
C ILE A 59 3.04 2.01 0.54
N ALA A 60 2.12 2.42 -0.31
CA ALA A 60 1.86 3.83 -0.59
C ALA A 60 0.37 4.11 -0.54
N GLN A 61 -0.02 5.26 0.00
CA GLN A 61 -1.38 5.76 -0.14
C GLN A 61 -1.63 6.16 -1.60
N ILE A 62 -2.80 5.82 -2.12
CA ILE A 62 -3.26 6.17 -3.46
C ILE A 62 -4.16 7.41 -3.34
N GLY A 63 -3.83 8.46 -4.09
CA GLY A 63 -4.67 9.66 -4.19
C GLY A 63 -5.70 9.56 -5.32
N GLU A 64 -6.49 10.62 -5.51
CA GLU A 64 -7.56 10.68 -6.53
C GLU A 64 -7.10 10.45 -7.98
N ASN A 65 -5.81 10.62 -8.25
CA ASN A 65 -5.22 10.38 -9.56
C ASN A 65 -4.84 8.91 -9.82
N ALA A 66 -5.18 8.01 -8.89
CA ALA A 66 -4.83 6.58 -8.91
C ALA A 66 -3.31 6.28 -8.95
N PHE A 67 -2.47 7.28 -8.66
CA PHE A 67 -1.03 7.09 -8.55
C PHE A 67 -0.63 6.93 -7.08
N PRO A 68 0.27 5.98 -6.76
CA PRO A 68 0.82 5.87 -5.43
C PRO A 68 1.62 7.12 -5.07
N GLY A 69 1.41 7.63 -3.86
CA GLY A 69 2.19 8.70 -3.28
C GLY A 69 3.58 8.22 -2.84
N ARG A 70 4.04 8.71 -1.68
CA ARG A 70 5.32 8.28 -1.11
C ARG A 70 5.22 6.84 -0.60
N TRP A 71 6.18 6.01 -1.00
CA TRP A 71 6.33 4.67 -0.47
C TRP A 71 6.92 4.67 0.94
N ALA A 72 6.30 3.89 1.82
CA ALA A 72 6.89 3.37 3.05
C ALA A 72 7.38 1.94 2.78
N GLU A 73 8.57 1.59 3.26
CA GLU A 73 9.20 0.29 3.01
C GLU A 73 9.55 -0.38 4.34
N ALA A 74 9.37 -1.69 4.42
CA ALA A 74 9.68 -2.48 5.61
C ALA A 74 10.12 -3.91 5.25
N VAL A 75 10.90 -4.52 6.15
CA VAL A 75 11.18 -5.96 6.15
C VAL A 75 10.58 -6.54 7.42
N LEU A 76 9.71 -7.54 7.26
CA LEU A 76 8.96 -8.16 8.35
C LEU A 76 9.41 -9.61 8.52
N SER A 77 9.75 -10.03 9.74
CA SER A 77 10.05 -11.43 10.04
C SER A 77 8.77 -12.24 10.19
N ILE A 78 8.81 -13.53 9.81
CA ILE A 78 7.69 -14.49 9.88
C ILE A 78 7.99 -15.61 10.86
#